data_AF-A0A925YQS1-F1
#
_entry.id   AF-A0A925YQS1-F1
#
_cell.length_a   1.000
_cell.length_b   1.000
_cell.length_c   1.000
_cell.angle_alpha   90.00
_cell.angle_beta   90.00
_cell.angle_gamma   90.00
#
_symmetry.space_group_name_H-M   'P 1'
#
loop_
_entity.id
_entity.type
_entity.pdbx_description
1 polymer ?
#
loop_
_entity_poly.entity_id
_entity_poly.type
_entity_poly.pdbx_seq_one_letter_code
_entity_poly.pdbx_strand_id
1 'polypeptide(L)'
;MKTLTASLAFFLLSGAFAQATVRTYFAPEQEGKRLDSCLTDAGDCGKPAADAFCQRQGFDTSLLFQREAMDSTIRLGTGGLCTGPACTSFRQIKCYAAGDTAAATSN
;
A
#
# COMPACT_ATOMS: atom_id res chain seq x y z
N MET A 1 -64.75 -13.08 -3.00
CA MET A 1 -63.96 -13.38 -1.78
C MET A 1 -63.15 -14.64 -2.10
N LYS A 2 -61.88 -14.62 -2.48
CA LYS A 2 -60.63 -14.46 -1.68
C LYS A 2 -59.54 -15.01 -2.64
N THR A 3 -58.32 -14.53 -2.83
CA THR A 3 -57.50 -13.38 -2.43
C THR A 3 -56.39 -13.34 -3.48
N LEU A 4 -56.18 -12.20 -4.15
CA LEU A 4 -55.04 -11.96 -5.05
C LEU A 4 -53.84 -11.58 -4.19
N THR A 5 -52.92 -12.53 -3.96
CA THR A 5 -51.65 -12.24 -3.28
C THR A 5 -50.66 -11.67 -4.29
N ALA A 6 -50.63 -10.33 -4.38
CA ALA A 6 -49.54 -9.59 -4.99
C ALA A 6 -48.33 -9.67 -4.04
N SER A 7 -47.50 -10.69 -4.21
CA SER A 7 -46.23 -10.80 -3.47
C SER A 7 -45.27 -9.72 -3.96
N LEU A 8 -45.17 -8.66 -3.17
CA LEU A 8 -44.21 -7.56 -3.28
C LEU A 8 -42.79 -8.14 -3.44
N ALA A 9 -42.22 -8.02 -4.64
CA ALA A 9 -40.81 -8.28 -4.87
C ALA A 9 -40.00 -7.16 -4.18
N PHE A 10 -39.60 -7.38 -2.93
CA PHE A 10 -38.64 -6.54 -2.22
C PHE A 10 -37.25 -6.88 -2.76
N PHE A 11 -36.92 -6.30 -3.92
CA PHE A 11 -35.59 -6.36 -4.51
C PHE A 11 -34.62 -5.69 -3.54
N LEU A 12 -33.80 -6.50 -2.86
CA LEU A 12 -32.75 -6.05 -1.95
C LEU A 12 -31.74 -5.21 -2.75
N LEU A 13 -31.82 -3.89 -2.66
CA LEU A 13 -30.75 -2.99 -3.14
C LEU A 13 -29.49 -3.25 -2.31
N SER A 14 -28.63 -4.13 -2.81
CA SER A 14 -27.29 -4.35 -2.28
C SER A 14 -26.37 -3.32 -2.94
N GLY A 15 -26.27 -2.13 -2.35
CA GLY A 15 -25.23 -1.18 -2.74
C GLY A 15 -23.86 -1.75 -2.38
N ALA A 16 -23.03 -2.04 -3.38
CA ALA A 16 -21.62 -2.34 -3.16
C ALA A 16 -20.93 -1.05 -2.69
N PHE A 17 -20.61 -0.98 -1.39
CA PHE A 17 -19.77 0.10 -0.88
C PHE A 17 -18.33 -0.22 -1.25
N ALA A 18 -17.77 0.56 -2.17
CA ALA A 18 -16.33 0.60 -2.39
C ALA A 18 -15.65 1.00 -1.07
N GLN A 19 -15.06 0.04 -0.37
CA GLN A 19 -14.33 0.29 0.88
C GLN A 19 -12.87 0.56 0.59
N ALA A 20 -12.43 1.80 0.81
CA ALA A 20 -11.01 2.10 0.84
C ALA A 20 -10.32 1.34 1.99
N THR A 21 -9.25 0.63 1.66
CA THR A 21 -8.42 -0.08 2.64
C THR A 21 -7.18 0.75 2.94
N VAL A 22 -6.90 0.97 4.22
CA VAL A 22 -5.75 1.75 4.69
C VAL A 22 -4.98 0.95 5.72
N ARG A 23 -3.65 0.86 5.55
CA ARG A 23 -2.78 0.18 6.49
C ARG A 23 -1.51 0.97 6.76
N THR A 24 -1.11 1.03 8.02
CA THR A 24 0.17 1.60 8.44
C THR A 24 1.17 0.48 8.71
N TYR A 25 2.36 0.61 8.13
CA TYR A 25 3.52 -0.23 8.38
C TYR A 25 4.52 0.58 9.19
N PHE A 26 4.82 0.11 10.40
CA PHE A 26 5.86 0.68 11.25
C PHE A 26 7.16 -0.07 11.02
N ALA A 27 8.26 0.67 10.92
CA ALA A 27 9.58 0.14 10.63
C ALA A 27 9.55 -0.95 9.52
N PRO A 28 9.04 -0.66 8.30
CA PRO A 28 8.97 -1.65 7.23
C PRO A 28 10.35 -2.19 6.86
N GLU A 29 10.39 -3.49 6.61
CA GLU A 29 11.61 -4.22 6.27
C GLU A 29 11.43 -4.99 4.96
N GLN A 30 12.55 -5.24 4.30
CA GLN A 30 12.67 -6.24 3.24
C GLN A 30 13.75 -7.22 3.66
N GLU A 31 13.44 -8.52 3.63
CA GLU A 31 14.39 -9.59 3.98
C GLU A 31 15.05 -9.40 5.36
N GLY A 32 14.27 -8.88 6.34
CA GLY A 32 14.75 -8.61 7.70
C GLY A 32 15.71 -7.43 7.83
N LYS A 33 15.83 -6.58 6.79
CA LYS A 33 16.62 -5.35 6.81
C LYS A 33 15.72 -4.13 6.68
N ARG A 34 16.10 -3.04 7.36
CA ARG A 34 15.39 -1.75 7.32
C ARG A 34 15.30 -1.25 5.87
N LEU A 35 14.10 -0.94 5.42
CA LEU A 35 13.84 -0.50 4.06
C LEU A 35 14.41 0.89 3.80
N ASP A 36 15.26 1.03 2.80
CA ASP A 36 15.82 2.31 2.38
C ASP A 36 14.74 3.25 1.86
N SER A 37 14.92 4.55 2.13
CA SER A 37 13.97 5.57 1.69
C SER A 37 14.13 5.97 0.21
N CYS A 38 15.03 5.33 -0.54
CA CYS A 38 15.24 5.48 -1.98
C CYS A 38 15.14 4.13 -2.71
N LEU A 39 14.69 4.15 -3.97
CA LEU A 39 14.62 2.92 -4.78
C LEU A 39 15.98 2.48 -5.31
N THR A 40 16.86 3.43 -5.63
CA THR A 40 18.17 3.19 -6.25
C THR A 40 19.24 4.11 -5.65
N ASP A 41 20.51 3.88 -5.97
CA ASP A 41 21.60 4.80 -5.65
C ASP A 41 21.47 6.16 -6.36
N ALA A 42 20.81 6.18 -7.53
CA ALA A 42 20.67 7.37 -8.36
C ALA A 42 19.46 8.24 -7.98
N GLY A 43 18.59 7.80 -7.06
CA GLY A 43 17.45 8.59 -6.57
C GLY A 43 16.16 7.81 -6.35
N ASP A 44 15.04 8.49 -6.64
CA ASP A 44 13.66 8.06 -6.38
C ASP A 44 13.35 7.84 -4.88
N CYS A 45 13.66 8.88 -4.10
CA CYS A 45 13.51 8.87 -2.65
C CYS A 45 12.16 9.39 -2.17
N GLY A 46 11.72 8.91 -1.00
CA GLY A 46 10.47 9.33 -0.37
C GLY A 46 9.26 8.68 -1.03
N LYS A 47 8.40 9.47 -1.68
CA LYS A 47 7.12 8.98 -2.21
C LYS A 47 7.27 7.84 -3.22
N PRO A 48 8.18 7.88 -4.20
CA PRO A 48 8.35 6.76 -5.14
C PRO A 48 8.71 5.45 -4.45
N ALA A 49 9.65 5.48 -3.50
CA ALA A 49 10.02 4.30 -2.72
C ALA A 49 8.89 3.82 -1.79
N ALA A 50 8.15 4.73 -1.17
CA ALA A 50 7.01 4.40 -0.32
C ALA A 50 5.84 3.80 -1.13
N ASP A 51 5.57 4.32 -2.32
CA ASP A 51 4.54 3.82 -3.23
C ASP A 51 4.90 2.42 -3.73
N ALA A 52 6.13 2.21 -4.18
CA ALA A 52 6.61 0.90 -4.61
C ALA A 52 6.54 -0.14 -3.48
N PHE A 53 6.83 0.26 -2.23
CA PHE A 53 6.61 -0.61 -1.08
C PHE A 53 5.14 -0.97 -0.94
N CYS A 54 4.24 0.02 -0.93
CA CYS A 54 2.80 -0.21 -0.84
C CYS A 54 2.28 -1.14 -1.96
N GLN A 55 2.76 -0.97 -3.18
CA GLN A 55 2.43 -1.84 -4.31
C GLN A 55 2.86 -3.29 -4.09
N ARG A 56 4.06 -3.54 -3.55
CA ARG A 56 4.48 -4.90 -3.16
C ARG A 56 3.62 -5.50 -2.06
N GLN A 57 3.01 -4.66 -1.22
CA GLN A 57 2.08 -5.09 -0.18
C GLN A 57 0.63 -5.24 -0.68
N GLY A 58 0.35 -5.03 -1.98
CA GLY A 58 -0.99 -5.13 -2.56
C GLY A 58 -1.86 -3.88 -2.41
N PHE A 59 -1.25 -2.71 -2.20
CA PHE A 59 -1.92 -1.41 -2.11
C PHE A 59 -1.60 -0.54 -3.34
N ASP A 60 -2.44 0.44 -3.65
CA ASP A 60 -2.25 1.27 -4.84
C ASP A 60 -1.11 2.28 -4.66
N THR A 61 -1.03 2.92 -3.49
CA THR A 61 -0.11 4.03 -3.23
C THR A 61 0.14 4.24 -1.73
N SER A 62 1.15 5.05 -1.41
CA SER A 62 1.35 5.62 -0.08
C SER A 62 0.61 6.97 0.06
N LEU A 63 -0.11 7.12 1.16
CA LEU A 63 -0.72 8.39 1.58
C LEU A 63 0.30 9.27 2.29
N LEU A 64 1.09 8.67 3.18
CA LEU A 64 1.99 9.35 4.08
C LEU A 64 3.18 8.44 4.38
N PHE A 65 4.35 9.04 4.58
CA PHE A 65 5.54 8.34 5.06
C PHE A 65 6.37 9.26 5.96
N GLN A 66 7.14 8.65 6.86
CA GLN A 66 8.12 9.35 7.66
C GLN A 66 9.46 8.65 7.55
N ARG A 67 10.54 9.42 7.53
CA ARG A 67 11.90 8.92 7.43
C ARG A 67 12.63 9.04 8.77
N GLU A 68 13.65 8.22 8.92
CA GLU A 68 14.60 8.25 10.02
C GLU A 68 16.00 7.93 9.52
N ALA A 69 17.02 8.47 10.19
CA ALA A 69 18.41 8.12 9.90
C ALA A 69 18.68 6.69 10.36
N MET A 70 19.43 5.93 9.54
CA MET A 70 19.86 4.57 9.82
C MET A 70 21.23 4.35 9.18
N ASP A 71 22.11 3.60 9.83
CA ASP A 71 23.44 3.35 9.27
C ASP A 71 23.46 2.22 8.24
N SER A 72 22.39 1.42 8.16
CA SER A 72 22.26 0.33 7.19
C SER A 72 20.81 0.10 6.80
N THR A 73 20.57 0.08 5.48
CA THR A 73 19.26 -0.13 4.86
C THR A 73 19.39 -0.95 3.58
N ILE A 74 18.27 -1.51 3.10
CA ILE A 74 18.18 -2.22 1.81
C ILE A 74 17.26 -1.48 0.86
N ARG A 75 17.70 -1.26 -0.38
CA ARG A 75 16.89 -0.60 -1.40
C ARG A 75 15.91 -1.55 -2.03
N LEU A 76 14.65 -1.11 -2.10
CA LEU A 76 13.57 -1.89 -2.69
C LEU A 76 13.82 -2.21 -4.18
N GLY A 77 14.32 -1.22 -4.94
CA GLY A 77 14.44 -1.28 -6.39
C GLY A 77 15.58 -2.18 -6.87
N THR A 78 16.76 -2.09 -6.23
CA THR A 78 17.96 -2.82 -6.64
C THR A 78 18.33 -3.99 -5.74
N GLY A 79 17.79 -4.06 -4.50
CA GLY A 79 18.29 -4.96 -3.46
C GLY A 79 19.65 -4.56 -2.88
N GLY A 80 20.25 -3.47 -3.37
CA GLY A 80 21.54 -2.97 -2.90
C GLY A 80 21.46 -2.43 -1.47
N LEU A 81 22.53 -2.61 -0.71
CA LEU A 81 22.67 -2.05 0.62
C LEU A 81 23.13 -0.60 0.56
N CYS A 82 22.48 0.27 1.34
CA CYS A 82 23.06 1.55 1.71
C CYS A 82 23.73 1.37 3.08
N THR A 83 24.99 1.80 3.20
CA THR A 83 25.72 1.80 4.47
C THR A 83 26.36 3.15 4.72
N GLY A 84 26.23 3.68 5.93
CA GLY A 84 26.82 4.94 6.37
C GLY A 84 25.78 5.97 6.82
N PRO A 85 26.25 7.13 7.32
CA PRO A 85 25.40 8.10 8.03
C PRO A 85 24.40 8.84 7.14
N ALA A 86 24.59 8.77 5.81
CA ALA A 86 23.67 9.37 4.84
C ALA A 86 22.45 8.47 4.54
N CYS A 87 22.47 7.21 4.98
CA CYS A 87 21.39 6.28 4.74
C CYS A 87 20.18 6.63 5.60
N THR A 88 19.00 6.41 5.03
CA THR A 88 17.74 6.73 5.69
C THR A 88 16.74 5.63 5.43
N SER A 89 16.00 5.28 6.47
CA SER A 89 14.93 4.29 6.41
C SER A 89 13.57 4.97 6.54
N PHE A 90 12.49 4.23 6.27
CA PHE A 90 11.16 4.64 6.66
C PHE A 90 10.85 4.24 8.10
N ARG A 91 10.52 5.22 8.95
CA ARG A 91 9.95 4.95 10.29
C ARG A 91 8.54 4.42 10.18
N GLN A 92 7.75 4.97 9.25
CA GLN A 92 6.41 4.47 8.94
C GLN A 92 6.01 4.78 7.49
N ILE A 93 5.16 3.92 6.94
CA ILE A 93 4.48 4.13 5.65
C ILE A 93 3.00 3.81 5.83
N LYS A 94 2.13 4.72 5.40
CA LYS A 94 0.67 4.51 5.36
C LYS A 94 0.24 4.24 3.94
N CYS A 95 -0.13 3.00 3.66
CA CYS A 95 -0.61 2.54 2.36
C CYS A 95 -2.13 2.63 2.24
N TYR A 96 -2.60 2.84 1.02
CA TYR A 96 -4.00 2.97 0.65
C TYR A 96 -4.31 2.16 -0.61
N ALA A 97 -5.46 1.50 -0.61
CA ALA A 97 -6.06 0.87 -1.79
C ALA A 97 -7.53 1.31 -1.90
N ALA A 98 -7.97 1.68 -3.09
CA ALA A 98 -9.39 1.90 -3.33
C ALA A 98 -10.12 0.55 -3.32
N GLY A 99 -11.30 0.49 -2.68
CA GLY A 99 -12.19 -0.65 -2.83
C GLY A 99 -12.66 -0.70 -4.28
N ASP A 100 -12.29 -1.77 -4.99
CA ASP A 100 -12.75 -2.14 -6.34
C ASP A 100 -12.02 -1.52 -7.55
N THR A 101 -10.69 -1.62 -7.61
CA THR A 101 -9.95 -1.67 -8.90
C THR A 101 -9.10 -2.95 -9.09
N ALA A 102 -9.13 -3.88 -8.14
CA ALA A 102 -8.36 -5.13 -8.22
C ALA A 102 -8.93 -6.22 -9.17
N ALA A 103 -10.12 -6.01 -9.75
CA ALA A 103 -10.75 -6.98 -10.66
C ALA A 103 -10.52 -6.71 -12.16
N ALA A 104 -9.78 -5.65 -12.54
CA ALA A 104 -9.71 -5.20 -13.95
C ALA A 104 -8.37 -5.44 -14.66
N THR A 105 -7.44 -6.21 -14.08
CA THR A 105 -6.16 -6.54 -14.73
C THR A 105 -5.75 -7.99 -14.50
N SER A 106 -6.51 -8.93 -15.09
CA SER A 106 -5.98 -10.23 -15.49
C SER A 106 -5.96 -10.28 -17.02
N ASN A 107 -4.76 -10.22 -17.62
CA ASN A 107 -4.49 -10.70 -18.97
C ASN A 107 -3.75 -12.02 -18.87
#